data_AF-A0A6N0ZBW0-F1
#
_entry.id   AF-A0A6N0ZBW0-F1
#
_cell.length_a   1.000
_cell.length_b   1.000
_cell.length_c   1.000
_cell.angle_alpha   90.00
_cell.angle_beta   90.00
_cell.angle_gamma   90.00
#
_symmetry.space_group_name_H-M   'P 1'
#
loop_
_entity.id
_entity.type
_entity.pdbx_description
1 polymer ?
#
loop_
_entity_poly.entity_id
_entity_poly.type
_entity_poly.pdbx_seq_one_letter_code
_entity_poly.pdbx_strand_id
1 'polypeptide(L)' 'MGRLLIGVDAGCRIGLPLRKAFIAALEAKLQSAVGHPLGGPDGDYRRAMRAQVAHWIEVLRGEAPAYRPFMAR' A
#
# COMPACT_ATOMS: atom_id res chain seq x y z
N MET A 1 -34.86 0.87 -16.86
CA MET A 1 -34.85 1.24 -15.43
C MET A 1 -34.73 -0.03 -14.60
N GLY A 2 -33.50 -0.41 -14.21
CA GLY A 2 -33.26 -1.60 -13.38
C GLY A 2 -33.30 -1.23 -11.90
N ARG A 3 -34.19 -1.86 -11.15
CA ARG A 3 -34.38 -1.64 -9.70
C ARG A 3 -33.28 -2.35 -8.93
N LEU A 4 -32.40 -1.61 -8.25
CA LEU A 4 -31.45 -2.19 -7.29
C LEU A 4 -32.20 -2.50 -5.99
N LEU A 5 -32.43 -3.78 -5.71
CA LEU A 5 -32.91 -4.24 -4.41
C LEU A 5 -31.69 -4.42 -3.50
N ILE A 6 -31.43 -3.44 -2.64
CA ILE A 6 -30.43 -3.56 -1.58
C ILE A 6 -31.10 -4.33 -0.42
N GLY A 7 -30.91 -5.64 -0.39
CA GLY A 7 -31.33 -6.49 0.72
C GLY A 7 -30.57 -6.13 2.00
N VAL A 8 -31.18 -6.33 3.17
CA VAL A 8 -30.67 -5.92 4.49
C VAL A 8 -29.40 -6.68 4.93
N ASP A 9 -28.98 -7.71 4.18
CA ASP A 9 -27.69 -8.41 4.29
C ASP A 9 -26.64 -7.99 3.24
N ALA A 10 -26.93 -6.97 2.44
CA ALA A 10 -26.04 -6.49 1.38
C ALA A 10 -25.03 -5.51 1.98
N GLY A 11 -23.97 -6.04 2.60
CA GLY A 11 -22.81 -5.23 2.96
C GLY A 11 -22.41 -4.32 1.78
N CYS A 12 -22.07 -3.06 2.07
CA CYS A 12 -21.66 -2.10 1.04
C CYS A 12 -20.42 -2.65 0.30
N ARG A 13 -20.65 -3.21 -0.90
CA ARG A 13 -19.64 -3.92 -1.69
C ARG A 13 -19.36 -3.16 -2.97
N ILE A 14 -18.08 -3.04 -3.29
CA ILE A 14 -17.62 -2.50 -4.58
C ILE A 14 -18.02 -3.48 -5.69
N GLY A 15 -18.78 -3.00 -6.68
CA GLY A 15 -19.15 -3.78 -7.86
C GLY A 15 -17.93 -4.18 -8.70
N LEU A 16 -18.04 -5.27 -9.47
CA LEU A 16 -16.92 -5.83 -10.23
C LEU A 16 -16.19 -4.81 -11.15
N PRO A 17 -16.88 -3.94 -11.92
CA PRO A 17 -16.19 -2.96 -12.76
C PRO A 17 -15.36 -1.97 -11.95
N LEU A 18 -15.93 -1.44 -10.87
CA LEU A 18 -15.24 -0.48 -9.99
C LEU A 18 -14.08 -1.14 -9.25
N ARG A 19 -14.23 -2.41 -8.86
CA ARG A 19 -13.16 -3.18 -8.21
C ARG A 19 -11.96 -3.35 -9.14
N LYS A 20 -12.19 -3.66 -10.42
CA LYS A 20 -11.11 -3.77 -11.41
C LYS A 20 -10.39 -2.43 -11.61
N ALA A 21 -11.16 -1.34 -11.75
CA ALA A 21 -10.59 0.01 -11.89
C ALA A 21 -9.77 0.40 -10.65
N PHE A 22 -10.28 0.11 -9.46
CA PHE A 22 -9.59 0.36 -8.20
C PHE A 22 -8.28 -0.42 -8.09
N ILE A 23 -8.29 -1.73 -8.39
CA ILE A 23 -7.08 -2.57 -8.36
C ILE A 23 -6.04 -2.04 -9.34
N ALA A 24 -6.44 -1.67 -10.56
CA ALA A 24 -5.51 -1.11 -11.54
C ALA A 24 -4.89 0.22 -11.06
N ALA A 25 -5.69 1.11 -10.47
CA ALA A 25 -5.20 2.36 -9.91
C ALA A 25 -4.28 2.14 -8.71
N LEU A 26 -4.60 1.17 -7.84
CA LEU A 26 -3.76 0.81 -6.71
C LEU A 26 -2.41 0.24 -7.18
N GLU A 27 -2.42 -0.66 -8.16
CA GLU A 27 -1.21 -1.22 -8.75
C GLU A 27 -0.31 -0.13 -9.36
N ALA A 28 -0.90 0.79 -10.13
CA ALA A 28 -0.19 1.94 -10.68
C ALA A 28 0.39 2.84 -9.57
N LYS A 29 -0.37 3.07 -8.49
CA LYS A 29 0.14 3.84 -7.35
C LYS A 29 1.31 3.14 -6.67
N LEU A 30 1.23 1.82 -6.50
CA LEU A 30 2.30 1.04 -5.88
C LEU A 30 3.60 1.06 -6.68
N GLN A 31 3.50 1.18 -8.02
CA GLN A 31 4.64 1.31 -8.93
C GLN A 31 5.09 2.78 -9.13
N SER A 32 4.34 3.75 -8.63
CA SER A 32 4.72 5.16 -8.76
C SER A 32 5.93 5.50 -7.89
N ALA A 33 6.76 6.41 -8.38
CA ALA A 33 7.94 6.88 -7.68
C ALA A 33 7.57 7.54 -6.34
N VAL A 34 8.35 7.24 -5.30
CA VAL A 34 8.24 7.84 -3.98
C VAL A 34 9.63 7.95 -3.36
N GLY A 35 9.91 9.10 -2.76
CA GLY A 35 11.13 9.25 -1.96
C GLY A 35 11.03 8.40 -0.70
N HIS A 36 11.99 7.50 -0.47
CA HIS A 36 12.10 6.75 0.78
C HIS A 36 13.33 7.19 1.56
N PRO A 37 13.22 7.62 2.84
CA PRO A 37 14.35 8.13 3.60
C PRO A 37 15.48 7.10 3.81
N LEU A 38 15.18 5.80 3.73
CA LEU A 38 16.16 4.70 3.83
C LEU A 38 16.41 3.98 2.48
N GLY A 39 15.68 4.34 1.42
CA GLY A 39 15.62 3.56 0.17
C GLY A 39 16.19 4.27 -1.06
N GLY A 40 16.66 5.51 -0.89
CA GLY A 40 17.22 6.33 -1.96
C GLY A 40 16.16 7.11 -2.76
N PRO A 41 16.62 8.04 -3.63
CA PRO A 41 15.80 8.58 -4.71
C PRO A 41 15.49 7.46 -5.70
N ASP A 42 14.31 7.45 -6.31
CA ASP A 42 13.88 6.47 -7.34
C ASP A 42 13.33 5.11 -6.85
N GLY A 43 12.90 5.03 -5.58
CA GLY A 43 12.10 3.91 -5.09
C GLY A 43 10.62 3.98 -5.52
N ASP A 44 9.95 2.84 -5.61
CA ASP A 44 8.48 2.76 -5.64
C ASP A 44 7.93 2.36 -4.25
N TYR A 45 6.62 2.40 -4.06
CA TYR A 45 6.01 2.03 -2.77
C TYR A 45 6.29 0.56 -2.41
N ARG A 46 6.47 -0.33 -3.38
CA ARG A 46 6.79 -1.75 -3.11
C ARG A 46 8.20 -1.87 -2.54
N ARG A 47 9.18 -1.13 -3.07
CA ARG A 47 10.54 -1.04 -2.54
C ARG A 47 10.56 -0.41 -1.15
N ALA A 48 9.78 0.66 -0.94
CA ALA A 48 9.60 1.27 0.37
C ALA A 48 9.11 0.25 1.41
N MET A 49 8.07 -0.53 1.10
CA MET A 49 7.58 -1.59 2.00
C MET A 49 8.66 -2.64 2.31
N ARG A 50 9.42 -3.08 1.31
CA ARG A 50 10.53 -4.03 1.53
C ARG A 50 11.63 -3.45 2.41
N ALA A 51 11.99 -2.18 2.21
CA ALA A 51 12.97 -1.48 3.03
C ALA A 51 12.50 -1.36 4.49
N GLN A 52 11.21 -1.14 4.73
CA GLN A 52 10.64 -1.11 6.07
C GLN A 52 10.70 -2.48 6.76
N VAL A 53 10.43 -3.56 6.03
CA VAL A 53 10.57 -4.93 6.57
C VAL A 53 12.04 -5.21 6.90
N ALA A 54 12.97 -4.84 6.02
CA ALA A 54 14.41 -5.01 6.27
C ALA A 54 14.87 -4.23 7.51
N HIS A 55 14.48 -2.95 7.63
CA HIS A 55 14.78 -2.12 8.80
C HIS A 55 14.23 -2.73 10.10
N TRP A 56 13.04 -3.33 10.05
CA TRP A 56 12.48 -4.00 11.23
C TRP A 56 13.28 -5.24 11.63
N ILE A 57 13.77 -6.02 10.67
CA ILE A 57 14.65 -7.16 10.93
C ILE A 57 15.96 -6.70 11.61
N GLU A 58 16.56 -5.63 11.13
CA GLU A 58 17.78 -5.04 11.72
C GLU A 58 17.54 -4.62 13.19
N VAL A 59 16.39 -4.01 13.49
CA VAL A 59 16.02 -3.63 14.86
C VAL A 59 15.86 -4.86 15.75
N LEU A 60 15.18 -5.91 15.27
CA LEU A 60 15.01 -7.15 16.02
C LEU A 60 16.33 -7.89 16.29
N ARG A 61 17.32 -7.72 15.41
CA ARG A 61 18.68 -8.27 15.57
C ARG A 61 19.59 -7.40 16.43
N GLY A 62 19.16 -6.19 16.79
CA GLY A 62 19.99 -5.21 17.51
C GLY A 62 21.02 -4.50 16.62
N GLU A 63 20.91 -4.64 15.30
CA GLU A 63 21.79 -3.99 14.30
C GLU A 63 21.39 -2.51 14.11
N ALA A 64 20.12 -2.17 14.37
CA ALA A 64 19.62 -0.81 14.38
C ALA A 64 19.02 -0.45 15.75
N PRO A 65 19.20 0.78 16.25
CA PRO A 65 18.81 1.14 17.62
C PRO A 65 17.31 1.28 17.83
N ALA A 66 16.55 1.64 16.79
CA ALA A 66 15.10 1.81 16.85
C ALA A 66 14.45 1.76 15.47
N TYR A 67 13.20 1.28 15.43
CA TYR A 67 12.39 1.30 14.21
C TYR A 67 12.06 2.73 13.78
N ARG A 68 12.23 3.02 12.49
CA ARG A 68 11.95 4.33 11.89
C ARG A 68 10.81 4.18 10.88
N PRO A 69 9.63 4.75 11.15
CA PRO A 69 8.47 4.60 10.27
C PRO A 69 8.72 5.20 8.89
N PHE A 70 8.07 4.64 7.88
CA PHE A 70 7.99 5.29 6.58
C PHE A 70 7.15 6.57 6.68
N MET A 71 7.70 7.70 6.23
CA MET A 71 6.97 8.95 6.06
C MET A 71 7.07 9.38 4.60
N ALA A 72 5.95 9.36 3.89
CA ALA A 72 5.85 9.97 2.58
C ALA A 72 5.97 11.49 2.72
N ARG A 73 6.76 12.12 1.85
CA ARG A 73 6.85 13.58 1.72
C ARG A 73 6.09 14.04 0.50
#